data_AF-A0A4Q3KI64-F1
#
_entry.id   AF-A0A4Q3KI64-F1
#
_cell.length_a   1.000
_cell.length_b   1.000
_cell.length_c   1.000
_cell.angle_alpha   90.00
_cell.angle_beta   90.00
_cell.angle_gamma   90.00
#
_symmetry.space_group_name_H-M   'P 1'
#
loop_
_entity.id
_entity.type
_entity.pdbx_description
1 polymer ?
#
loop_
_entity_poly.entity_id
_entity_poly.type
_entity_poly.pdbx_seq_one_letter_code
_entity_poly.pdbx_strand_id
1 'polypeptide(L)' 'MRLAIGSDHAGFNLRGVVRDHLEQGGHQVTDIGTHSRESTDYPQYGARVGRLVAGGDAELGILVCGTGIGVALA' A
#
# COMPACT_ATOMS: atom_id res chain seq x y z
N MET A 1 -8.20 -7.92 10.60
CA MET A 1 -8.21 -8.20 9.15
C MET A 1 -6.77 -8.30 8.67
N ARG A 2 -6.55 -9.04 7.58
CA ARG A 2 -5.28 -9.09 6.83
C ARG A 2 -5.35 -8.02 5.74
N LEU A 3 -4.50 -7.01 5.83
CA LEU A 3 -4.48 -5.87 4.92
C LEU A 3 -3.16 -5.85 4.16
N ALA A 4 -3.18 -5.46 2.90
CA ALA A 4 -1.98 -5.12 2.14
C ALA A 4 -1.94 -3.61 1.91
N ILE A 5 -0.78 -2.98 2.14
CA ILE A 5 -0.61 -1.55 1.91
C ILE A 5 0.60 -1.29 1.01
N GLY A 6 0.45 -0.36 0.05
CA GLY A 6 1.52 -0.01 -0.87
C GLY A 6 1.49 1.46 -1.28
N SER A 7 2.65 2.00 -1.61
CA SER A 7 2.79 3.36 -2.15
C SER A 7 4.01 3.51 -3.04
N ASP A 8 3.98 4.49 -3.93
CA ASP A 8 5.22 5.07 -4.47
C ASP A 8 5.89 5.99 -3.44
N HIS A 9 6.93 6.70 -3.89
CA HIS A 9 7.67 7.67 -3.10
C HIS A 9 6.81 8.86 -2.65
N ALA A 10 5.85 9.31 -3.47
CA ALA A 10 4.96 10.42 -3.12
C ALA A 10 4.03 10.05 -1.96
N GLY A 11 3.58 8.79 -1.89
CA GLY A 11 2.76 8.29 -0.79
C GLY A 11 3.51 7.84 0.46
N PHE A 12 4.85 7.79 0.45
CA PHE A 12 5.67 7.13 1.48
C PHE A 12 5.34 7.56 2.93
N ASN A 13 5.28 8.87 3.20
CA ASN A 13 5.06 9.36 4.56
C ASN A 13 3.64 9.05 5.06
N LEU A 14 2.62 9.30 4.22
CA LEU A 14 1.22 9.03 4.59
C LEU A 14 0.97 7.52 4.75
N ARG A 15 1.58 6.68 3.90
CA ARG A 15 1.51 5.22 4.03
C ARG A 15 1.95 4.75 5.41
N GLY A 16 3.05 5.31 5.94
CA GLY A 16 3.55 4.99 7.28
C GLY A 16 2.53 5.31 8.37
N VAL A 17 1.94 6.51 8.34
CA VAL A 17 0.91 6.92 9.31
C VAL A 17 -0.32 6.02 9.24
N VAL A 18 -0.76 5.68 8.02
CA VAL A 18 -1.93 4.81 7.81
C VAL A 18 -1.65 3.39 8.30
N ARG A 19 -0.47 2.83 8.00
CA ARG A 19 -0.05 1.51 8.51
C ARG A 19 -0.12 1.49 10.03
N ASP A 20 0.53 2.46 10.69
CA ASP A 20 0.59 2.49 12.16
C ASP A 20 -0.81 2.60 12.78
N HIS A 21 -1.71 3.38 12.19
CA HIS A 21 -3.12 3.47 12.62
C HIS A 21 -3.86 2.13 12.47
N LEU A 22 -3.69 1.44 11.34
CA LEU A 22 -4.33 0.14 11.09
C LEU A 22 -3.82 -0.94 12.04
N GLU A 23 -2.51 -0.96 12.30
CA GLU A 23 -1.89 -1.89 13.26
C GLU A 23 -2.37 -1.63 14.69
N GLN A 24 -2.48 -0.36 15.10
CA GLN A 24 -3.08 0.03 16.40
C GLN A 24 -4.55 -0.40 16.51
N GLY A 25 -5.27 -0.46 15.38
CA GLY A 25 -6.62 -1.01 15.29
C GLY A 25 -6.70 -2.54 15.35
N GLY A 26 -5.59 -3.24 15.54
CA GLY A 26 -5.55 -4.71 15.63
C GLY A 26 -5.59 -5.42 14.28
N HIS A 27 -5.25 -4.73 13.18
CA HIS A 27 -5.13 -5.35 11.87
C HIS A 27 -3.72 -5.89 11.63
N GLN A 28 -3.60 -6.96 10.87
CA GLN A 28 -2.32 -7.48 10.38
C GLN A 28 -2.03 -6.81 9.03
N VAL A 29 -1.01 -5.97 8.97
CA VAL A 29 -0.70 -5.17 7.79
C VAL A 29 0.56 -5.70 7.10
N THR A 30 0.44 -6.05 5.83
CA THR A 30 1.57 -6.40 4.95
C THR A 30 2.02 -5.15 4.20
N ASP A 31 3.19 -4.60 4.55
CA ASP A 31 3.79 -3.44 3.88
C ASP A 31 4.56 -3.87 2.62
N ILE A 32 4.04 -3.48 1.45
CA ILE A 32 4.59 -3.81 0.12
C ILE A 32 5.70 -2.83 -0.30
N GLY A 33 5.88 -1.75 0.46
CA GLY A 33 6.78 -0.66 0.15
C GLY A 33 6.07 0.47 -0.63
N THR A 34 6.80 1.46 -1.14
CA THR A 34 8.27 1.58 -1.15
C THR A 34 8.91 1.71 0.24
N HIS A 35 10.20 1.40 0.38
CA HIS A 35 10.93 1.48 1.65
C HIS A 35 11.89 2.67 1.74
N SER A 36 11.83 3.59 0.78
CA SER A 36 12.60 4.83 0.77
C SER A 36 11.77 5.99 0.19
N ARG A 37 12.29 7.21 0.31
CA ARG A 37 11.73 8.40 -0.36
C ARG A 37 12.27 8.60 -1.77
N GLU A 38 13.07 7.66 -2.26
CA GLU A 38 13.65 7.75 -3.60
C GLU A 38 12.57 7.54 -4.66
N SER A 39 12.68 8.30 -5.75
CA SER A 39 11.73 8.22 -6.86
C SER A 39 11.58 6.78 -7.35
N THR A 40 10.33 6.37 -7.55
CA THR A 40 9.97 5.02 -7.93
C THR A 40 8.55 5.01 -8.49
N ASP A 41 8.22 3.98 -9.26
CA ASP A 41 6.99 3.93 -10.06
C ASP A 41 5.84 3.28 -9.29
N TYR A 42 4.70 3.98 -9.18
CA TYR A 42 3.52 3.47 -8.48
C TYR A 42 2.94 2.15 -9.01
N PRO A 43 3.00 1.78 -10.33
CA PRO A 43 2.32 0.58 -10.81
C PRO A 43 2.84 -0.71 -10.18
N GLN A 44 4.13 -0.76 -9.81
CA GLN A 44 4.72 -1.95 -9.19
C GLN A 44 4.07 -2.27 -7.83
N TYR A 45 3.68 -1.23 -7.07
CA TYR A 45 3.07 -1.37 -5.75
C TYR A 45 1.58 -1.65 -5.86
N GLY A 46 0.89 -0.94 -6.77
CA GLY A 46 -0.52 -1.20 -7.12
C GLY A 46 -0.75 -2.66 -7.51
N ALA A 47 0.02 -3.16 -8.49
CA ALA A 47 -0.09 -4.53 -8.97
C ALA A 47 0.24 -5.58 -7.88
N ARG A 48 1.23 -5.33 -7.02
CA ARG A 48 1.58 -6.26 -5.92
C ARG A 48 0.48 -6.33 -4.87
N VAL A 49 -0.08 -5.20 -4.44
CA VAL A 49 -1.23 -5.15 -3.52
C VAL A 49 -2.44 -5.84 -4.16
N GLY A 50 -2.76 -5.51 -5.42
CA GLY A 50 -3.88 -6.11 -6.15
C GLY A 50 -3.78 -7.63 -6.25
N ARG A 51 -2.58 -8.17 -6.51
CA ARG A 51 -2.34 -9.63 -6.54
C ARG A 51 -2.55 -10.30 -5.18
N LEU A 52 -2.13 -9.68 -4.08
CA LEU A 52 -2.36 -10.24 -2.74
C LEU A 52 -3.85 -10.29 -2.38
N VAL A 53 -4.59 -9.25 -2.75
CA VAL A 53 -6.05 -9.22 -2.55
C VAL A 53 -6.72 -10.26 -3.44
N ALA A 54 -6.41 -10.30 -4.73
CA ALA A 54 -6.97 -11.27 -5.67
C ALA A 54 -6.62 -12.73 -5.31
N GLY A 55 -5.44 -12.95 -4.72
CA GLY A 55 -4.97 -14.26 -4.25
C GLY A 55 -5.53 -14.69 -2.89
N GLY A 56 -6.21 -13.81 -2.14
CA GLY A 56 -6.75 -14.11 -0.81
C GLY A 56 -5.73 -14.06 0.32
N ASP A 57 -4.50 -13.63 0.04
CA ASP A 57 -3.45 -13.39 1.04
C ASP A 57 -3.79 -12.16 1.90
N ALA A 58 -4.46 -11.17 1.29
CA ALA A 58 -5.05 -10.02 1.97
C ALA A 58 -6.56 -9.96 1.71
N GLU A 59 -7.32 -9.48 2.70
CA GLU A 59 -8.76 -9.26 2.56
C GLU A 59 -9.05 -7.94 1.82
N LEU A 60 -8.24 -6.91 2.08
CA LEU A 60 -8.35 -5.59 1.46
C LEU A 60 -6.97 -4.97 1.17
N GLY A 61 -6.95 -4.07 0.20
CA GLY A 61 -5.76 -3.31 -0.20
C GLY A 61 -5.92 -1.81 0.09
N ILE A 62 -4.86 -1.17 0.58
CA ILE A 62 -4.75 0.28 0.71
C ILE A 62 -3.60 0.75 -0.19
N LEU A 63 -3.86 1.74 -1.04
CA LEU A 63 -2.87 2.30 -1.95
C LEU A 63 -2.76 3.81 -1.75
N VAL A 64 -1.53 4.31 -1.76
CA VAL A 64 -1.24 5.74 -1.59
C VAL A 64 -0.26 6.20 -2.67
N CYS A 65 -0.58 7.29 -3.36
CA CYS A 65 0.37 8.04 -4.18
C CYS A 65 0.05 9.53 -4.10
N GLY A 66 0.67 10.38 -4.93
CA GLY A 66 0.43 11.83 -4.89
C GLY A 66 -1.05 12.24 -4.97
N THR A 67 -1.85 11.56 -5.81
CA THR A 67 -3.30 11.82 -5.97
C THR A 67 -4.18 10.61 -5.72
N GLY A 68 -3.60 9.42 -5.57
CA GLY A 68 -4.30 8.13 -5.53
C GLY A 68 -4.77 7.61 -6.90
N ILE A 69 -4.84 8.45 -7.95
CA ILE A 69 -5.45 8.07 -9.23
C ILE A 69 -4.60 7.05 -9.99
N GLY A 70 -3.31 7.34 -10.18
CA GLY A 70 -2.43 6.48 -10.97
C GLY A 70 -2.30 5.08 -10.38
N VAL A 71 -2.13 5.00 -9.06
CA VAL A 71 -1.96 3.72 -8.37
C VAL A 71 -3.25 2.90 -8.30
N ALA A 72 -4.43 3.54 -8.29
CA ALA A 72 -5.71 2.85 -8.31
C ALA A 72 -6.07 2.24 -9.69
N LEU A 73 -5.48 2.76 -10.77
CA LEU A 73 -5.66 2.25 -12.13
C LEU A 73 -4.73 1.08 -12.49
N ALA A 74 -3.64 0.91 -11.73
CA ALA A 74 -2.57 -0.06 -12.00
C ALA A 74 -2.90 -1.48 -11.52
#